data_AF-A0A7J5AFQ2-F1
#
_entry.id   AF-A0A7J5AFQ2-F1
#
_cell.length_a   1.000
_cell.length_b   1.000
_cell.length_c   1.000
_cell.angle_alpha   90.00
_cell.angle_beta   90.00
_cell.angle_gamma   90.00
#
_symmetry.space_group_name_H-M   'P 1'
#
loop_
_entity.id
_entity.type
_entity.pdbx_description
1 polymer ?
#
loop_
_entity_poly.entity_id
_entity_poly.type
_entity_poly.pdbx_seq_one_letter_code
_entity_poly.pdbx_strand_id
1 'polypeptide(L)'
;FPIGADNKLRPMIIPTQNQNSTFKGAYFNEDPNSPTTLSQTFVTNQKQAFIENISQLEFWNLKGTNKTTVTLTWDSQSDITAITNNVEELKVVGWSKTENKWMDLGSSNVSGNLTSGQVTSNEFIPNDYEIITIGAGVANGKLDDVNIIFTPNGDSTNETLVFEGLEQYNKSELEVYNRWGNLVYKTTDYKNDWNGKSSGRATINANDDLPVGTYFYTLKFGNDSLSKTQKGWVYIQR
;
A
#
# COMPACT_ATOMS: atom_id res chain seq x y z
N PHE A 1 10.62 21.51 10.45
CA PHE A 1 10.03 22.55 11.34
C PHE A 1 8.89 21.90 12.10
N PRO A 2 8.70 22.15 13.41
CA PRO A 2 7.48 21.69 14.08
C PRO A 2 6.28 22.43 13.48
N ILE A 3 5.22 21.67 13.17
CA ILE A 3 3.91 22.16 12.74
C ILE A 3 2.87 21.61 13.72
N GLY A 4 1.75 22.29 13.92
CA GLY A 4 0.88 21.95 15.04
C GLY A 4 -0.55 22.46 14.93
N ALA A 5 -1.44 21.84 15.70
CA ALA A 5 -2.87 22.13 15.82
C ALA A 5 -3.32 21.80 17.26
N ASP A 6 -4.24 22.59 17.83
CA ASP A 6 -4.86 22.37 19.15
C ASP A 6 -3.88 21.99 20.28
N ASN A 7 -2.82 22.78 20.43
CA ASN A 7 -1.71 22.60 21.39
C ASN A 7 -0.78 21.39 21.15
N LYS A 8 -0.94 20.66 20.04
CA LYS A 8 0.00 19.61 19.64
C LYS A 8 1.04 20.15 18.66
N LEU A 9 2.32 19.87 18.91
CA LEU A 9 3.40 20.07 17.96
C LEU A 9 3.82 18.70 17.40
N ARG A 10 3.71 18.54 16.09
CA ARG A 10 4.07 17.34 15.34
C ARG A 10 5.13 17.69 14.31
N PRO A 11 6.42 17.40 14.59
CA PRO A 11 7.49 17.57 13.63
C PRO A 11 7.19 16.86 12.31
N MET A 12 7.38 17.59 11.20
CA MET A 12 7.52 17.02 9.87
C MET A 12 8.88 17.46 9.32
N ILE A 13 9.66 16.49 8.87
CA ILE A 13 11.03 16.72 8.39
C ILE A 13 11.07 16.39 6.90
N ILE A 14 11.67 17.28 6.14
CA ILE A 14 11.95 17.13 4.70
C ILE A 14 13.46 17.30 4.58
N PRO A 15 14.17 16.50 3.75
CA PRO A 15 15.61 16.66 3.56
C PRO A 15 15.99 18.06 3.06
N THR A 16 17.28 18.37 3.14
CA THR A 16 17.87 19.67 2.77
C THR A 16 17.24 20.24 1.50
N GLN A 17 16.63 21.42 1.63
CA GLN A 17 16.02 22.12 0.50
C GLN A 17 17.11 22.80 -0.32
N ASN A 18 17.17 22.47 -1.61
CA ASN A 18 18.01 23.19 -2.55
C ASN A 18 17.32 24.55 -2.82
N GLN A 19 18.07 25.59 -3.20
CA GLN A 19 17.52 26.94 -3.39
C GLN A 19 16.35 27.04 -4.40
N ASN A 20 16.10 25.99 -5.18
CA ASN A 20 15.07 25.91 -6.21
C ASN A 20 13.83 25.10 -5.81
N SER A 21 13.73 24.60 -4.57
CA SER A 21 12.60 23.79 -4.12
C SER A 21 11.92 24.39 -2.89
N THR A 22 10.65 24.77 -3.02
CA THR A 22 9.82 25.22 -1.91
C THR A 22 8.76 24.17 -1.57
N PHE A 23 8.63 23.86 -0.29
CA PHE A 23 7.61 22.96 0.23
C PHE A 23 6.79 23.69 1.30
N LYS A 24 5.49 23.40 1.37
CA LYS A 24 4.58 23.93 2.40
C LYS A 24 3.96 22.76 3.15
N GLY A 25 3.93 22.84 4.47
CA GLY A 25 3.43 21.80 5.35
C GLY A 25 2.41 22.33 6.34
N ALA A 26 1.35 21.57 6.59
CA ALA A 26 0.41 21.78 7.67
C ALA A 26 0.09 20.44 8.35
N TYR A 27 -0.27 20.51 9.63
CA TYR A 27 -0.64 19.36 10.46
C TYR A 27 -2.05 19.56 10.98
N PHE A 28 -2.82 18.47 11.05
CA PHE A 28 -4.20 18.44 11.50
C PHE A 28 -4.38 17.27 12.46
N ASN A 29 -4.87 17.55 13.65
CA ASN A 29 -5.22 16.55 14.67
C ASN A 29 -6.71 16.18 14.52
N GLU A 30 -7.07 15.65 13.35
CA GLU A 30 -8.43 15.35 12.94
C GLU A 30 -8.50 13.99 12.24
N ASP A 31 -9.68 13.37 12.25
CA ASP A 31 -9.94 12.12 11.53
C ASP A 31 -10.03 12.36 10.01
N PRO A 32 -9.19 11.71 9.17
CA PRO A 32 -9.28 11.81 7.72
C PRO A 32 -10.63 11.39 7.14
N ASN A 33 -11.42 10.56 7.83
CA ASN A 33 -12.77 10.18 7.39
C ASN A 33 -13.81 11.29 7.64
N SER A 34 -13.51 12.25 8.51
CA SER A 34 -14.43 13.32 8.89
C SER A 34 -13.71 14.65 9.17
N PRO A 35 -12.87 15.15 8.24
CA PRO A 35 -12.10 16.36 8.47
C PRO A 35 -13.03 17.58 8.50
N THR A 36 -12.77 18.47 9.44
CA THR A 36 -13.49 19.74 9.62
C THR A 36 -12.79 20.91 8.95
N THR A 37 -11.47 20.80 8.75
CA THR A 37 -10.64 21.83 8.11
C THR A 37 -10.50 21.68 6.60
N LEU A 38 -10.84 20.52 6.05
CA LEU A 38 -10.80 20.23 4.62
C LEU A 38 -12.20 19.91 4.09
N SER A 39 -12.48 20.29 2.84
CA SER A 39 -13.80 20.09 2.21
C SER A 39 -14.01 18.70 1.60
N GLN A 40 -13.05 17.79 1.79
CA GLN A 40 -13.04 16.43 1.23
C GLN A 40 -12.81 15.42 2.34
N THR A 41 -13.49 14.27 2.25
CA THR A 41 -13.28 13.09 3.07
C THR A 41 -12.26 12.13 2.42
N PHE A 42 -11.42 11.50 3.25
CA PHE A 42 -10.38 10.56 2.84
C PHE A 42 -10.62 9.18 3.45
N VAL A 43 -11.54 8.42 2.85
CA VAL A 43 -12.04 7.14 3.40
C VAL A 43 -10.90 6.14 3.63
N THR A 44 -10.57 5.81 4.88
CA THR A 44 -9.40 4.97 5.23
C THR A 44 -9.52 3.51 4.82
N ASN A 45 -10.70 3.06 4.36
CA ASN A 45 -10.90 1.73 3.78
C ASN A 45 -10.68 1.70 2.26
N GLN A 46 -10.61 2.86 1.60
CA GLN A 46 -10.28 2.97 0.20
C GLN A 46 -8.76 3.11 0.06
N LYS A 47 -8.08 1.97 0.01
CA LYS A 47 -6.61 1.87 0.11
C LYS A 47 -6.05 0.77 -0.78
N GLN A 48 -4.76 0.90 -1.10
CA GLN A 48 -3.98 -0.13 -1.78
C GLN A 48 -3.90 -1.41 -0.94
N ALA A 49 -3.84 -2.57 -1.61
CA ALA A 49 -3.96 -3.89 -0.99
C ALA A 49 -2.96 -4.18 0.15
N PHE A 50 -1.77 -3.56 0.13
CA PHE A 50 -0.71 -3.77 1.13
C PHE A 50 -0.71 -2.77 2.28
N ILE A 51 -1.77 -1.98 2.41
CA ILE A 51 -2.03 -1.11 3.55
C ILE A 51 -3.13 -1.78 4.39
N GLU A 52 -2.80 -2.12 5.63
CA GLU A 52 -3.73 -2.82 6.52
C GLU A 52 -4.53 -1.82 7.36
N ASN A 53 -3.86 -0.89 8.03
CA ASN A 53 -4.50 0.12 8.86
C ASN A 53 -3.94 1.52 8.55
N ILE A 54 -4.75 2.55 8.76
CA ILE A 54 -4.39 3.96 8.54
C ILE A 54 -4.82 4.73 9.77
N SER A 55 -3.97 5.63 10.26
CA SER A 55 -4.30 6.48 11.41
C SER A 55 -5.57 7.29 11.14
N GLN A 56 -6.46 7.31 12.12
CA GLN A 56 -7.70 8.10 12.11
C GLN A 56 -7.63 9.28 13.10
N LEU A 57 -6.45 9.60 13.62
CA LEU A 57 -6.28 10.64 14.63
C LEU A 57 -5.64 11.91 14.11
N GLU A 58 -4.85 11.80 13.04
CA GLU A 58 -4.09 12.92 12.52
C GLU A 58 -3.66 12.71 11.08
N PHE A 59 -3.40 13.83 10.38
CA PHE A 59 -2.81 13.83 9.06
C PHE A 59 -2.03 15.12 8.80
N TRP A 60 -1.27 15.11 7.71
CA TRP A 60 -0.48 16.23 7.24
C TRP A 60 -0.87 16.60 5.82
N ASN A 61 -0.84 17.89 5.52
CA ASN A 61 -0.89 18.39 4.16
C ASN A 61 0.52 18.84 3.77
N LEU A 62 1.12 18.16 2.78
CA LEU A 62 2.42 18.54 2.23
C LEU A 62 2.23 18.94 0.77
N LYS A 63 2.63 20.16 0.42
CA LYS A 63 2.59 20.69 -0.95
C LYS A 63 4.00 20.95 -1.46
N GLY A 64 4.26 20.57 -2.71
CA GLY A 64 5.55 20.71 -3.39
C GLY A 64 5.53 20.01 -4.75
N THR A 65 6.20 20.60 -5.74
CA THR A 65 6.26 20.08 -7.13
C THR A 65 7.47 19.20 -7.39
N ASN A 66 8.49 19.26 -6.52
CA ASN A 66 9.71 18.47 -6.65
C ASN A 66 9.57 17.16 -5.87
N LYS A 67 10.24 16.11 -6.34
CA LYS A 67 10.38 14.86 -5.58
C LYS A 67 11.08 15.13 -4.25
N THR A 68 10.61 14.46 -3.21
CA THR A 68 11.21 14.53 -1.88
C THR A 68 10.82 13.32 -1.04
N THR A 69 11.46 13.16 0.11
CA THR A 69 11.02 12.26 1.18
C THR A 69 10.42 13.07 2.32
N VAL A 70 9.62 12.43 3.16
CA VAL A 70 9.10 13.06 4.38
C VAL A 70 9.28 12.12 5.56
N THR A 71 9.73 12.65 6.68
CA THR A 71 9.72 11.96 7.97
C THR A 71 8.57 12.50 8.81
N LEU A 72 7.63 11.61 9.16
CA LEU A 72 6.54 11.86 10.10
C LEU A 72 6.93 11.31 11.46
N THR A 73 6.61 12.02 12.53
CA THR A 73 6.84 11.56 13.90
C THR A 73 5.52 11.23 14.59
N TRP A 74 5.58 10.32 15.57
CA TRP A 74 4.48 10.00 16.46
C TRP A 74 4.90 10.09 17.92
N ASP A 75 3.93 10.20 18.80
CA ASP A 75 4.07 10.09 20.26
C ASP A 75 2.88 9.32 20.85
N SER A 76 2.74 9.34 22.17
CA SER A 76 1.71 8.58 22.89
C SER A 76 0.29 9.01 22.54
N GLN A 77 0.10 10.19 21.95
CA GLN A 77 -1.20 10.69 21.51
C GLN A 77 -1.56 10.29 20.08
N SER A 78 -0.65 9.65 19.33
CA SER A 78 -0.93 9.10 17.98
C SER A 78 -1.64 7.76 18.02
N ASP A 79 -1.70 7.09 19.18
CA ASP A 79 -2.26 5.74 19.36
C ASP A 79 -1.81 4.74 18.27
N ILE A 80 -0.49 4.59 18.10
CA ILE A 80 0.07 3.64 17.12
C ILE A 80 -0.42 2.21 17.37
N THR A 81 -0.73 1.87 18.62
CA THR A 81 -1.31 0.58 18.99
C THR A 81 -2.66 0.28 18.34
N ALA A 82 -3.39 1.30 17.89
CA ALA A 82 -4.62 1.12 17.13
C ALA A 82 -4.39 0.65 15.69
N ILE A 83 -3.19 0.86 15.13
CA ILE A 83 -2.89 0.52 13.72
C ILE A 83 -1.88 -0.64 13.58
N THR A 84 -0.97 -0.84 14.53
CA THR A 84 -0.04 -2.00 14.56
C THR A 84 0.52 -2.27 15.96
N ASN A 85 0.99 -3.50 16.20
CA ASN A 85 1.76 -3.89 17.38
C ASN A 85 3.28 -3.95 17.12
N ASN A 86 3.74 -3.66 15.91
CA ASN A 86 5.13 -3.75 15.48
C ASN A 86 5.50 -2.51 14.65
N VAL A 87 6.39 -1.67 15.19
CA VAL A 87 6.76 -0.42 14.54
C VAL A 87 7.38 -0.62 13.15
N GLU A 88 8.04 -1.76 12.89
CA GLU A 88 8.65 -2.08 11.59
C GLU A 88 7.62 -2.21 10.44
N GLU A 89 6.33 -2.26 10.74
CA GLU A 89 5.25 -2.26 9.75
C GLU A 89 4.74 -0.86 9.40
N LEU A 90 5.16 0.15 10.16
CA LEU A 90 4.76 1.53 9.93
C LEU A 90 5.34 2.05 8.62
N LYS A 91 4.52 2.85 7.95
CA LYS A 91 4.81 3.46 6.65
C LYS A 91 4.13 4.81 6.55
N VAL A 92 4.65 5.64 5.67
CA VAL A 92 3.92 6.83 5.23
C VAL A 92 2.91 6.39 4.17
N VAL A 93 1.67 6.87 4.28
CA VAL A 93 0.62 6.65 3.27
C VAL A 93 0.08 8.00 2.82
N GLY A 94 -0.38 8.09 1.57
CA GLY A 94 -0.91 9.33 0.99
C GLY A 94 -2.21 9.11 0.23
N TRP A 95 -3.16 10.03 0.36
CA TRP A 95 -4.38 10.02 -0.45
C TRP A 95 -4.10 10.55 -1.86
N SER A 96 -4.04 9.65 -2.84
CA SER A 96 -3.76 9.98 -4.24
C SER A 96 -4.94 10.71 -4.88
N LYS A 97 -4.66 11.85 -5.53
CA LYS A 97 -5.69 12.62 -6.24
C LYS A 97 -6.18 11.94 -7.51
N THR A 98 -5.29 11.21 -8.18
CA THR A 98 -5.58 10.51 -9.43
C THR A 98 -6.35 9.23 -9.16
N GLU A 99 -5.88 8.44 -8.18
CA GLU A 99 -6.46 7.13 -7.87
C GLU A 99 -7.65 7.21 -6.90
N ASN A 100 -7.85 8.38 -6.27
CA ASN A 100 -8.84 8.61 -5.21
C ASN A 100 -8.77 7.56 -4.09
N LYS A 101 -7.57 7.10 -3.72
CA LYS A 101 -7.36 6.09 -2.67
C LYS A 101 -6.05 6.34 -1.93
N TRP A 102 -5.93 5.76 -0.74
CA TRP A 102 -4.68 5.72 0.02
C TRP A 102 -3.66 4.82 -0.68
N MET A 103 -2.51 5.37 -0.99
CA MET A 103 -1.36 4.70 -1.60
C MET A 103 -0.20 4.60 -0.62
N ASP A 104 0.60 3.55 -0.77
CA ASP A 104 1.80 3.32 0.02
C ASP A 104 2.92 4.26 -0.45
N LEU A 105 3.41 5.12 0.46
CA LEU A 105 4.58 5.99 0.20
C LEU A 105 5.86 5.40 0.79
N GLY A 106 5.80 4.20 1.38
CA GLY A 106 6.94 3.46 1.87
C GLY A 106 7.43 3.84 3.27
N SER A 107 8.52 3.16 3.64
CA SER A 107 9.13 3.18 4.98
C SER A 107 10.65 3.00 4.86
N SER A 108 11.34 3.98 4.25
CA SER A 108 12.79 3.94 4.04
C SER A 108 13.59 3.92 5.35
N ASN A 109 13.01 4.46 6.41
CA ASN A 109 13.51 4.34 7.77
C ASN A 109 12.36 4.35 8.76
N VAL A 110 12.40 3.46 9.75
CA VAL A 110 11.54 3.45 10.92
C VAL A 110 12.44 3.41 12.15
N SER A 111 12.09 4.19 13.18
CA SER A 111 12.77 4.10 14.48
C SER A 111 11.85 4.50 15.61
N GLY A 112 12.08 3.96 16.81
CA GLY A 112 11.32 4.27 18.02
C GLY A 112 10.60 3.06 18.59
N ASN A 113 9.46 3.31 19.23
CA ASN A 113 8.59 2.31 19.85
C ASN A 113 7.11 2.73 19.69
N LEU A 114 6.17 1.92 20.17
CA LEU A 114 4.73 2.16 20.02
C LEU A 114 4.22 3.48 20.63
N THR A 115 5.01 4.13 21.49
CA THR A 115 4.63 5.39 22.16
C THR A 115 5.39 6.61 21.67
N SER A 116 6.45 6.45 20.87
CA SER A 116 7.16 7.57 20.26
C SER A 116 8.14 7.09 19.20
N GLY A 117 8.24 7.83 18.09
CA GLY A 117 9.19 7.50 17.04
C GLY A 117 8.96 8.28 15.76
N GLN A 118 9.49 7.74 14.67
CA GLN A 118 9.40 8.35 13.35
C GLN A 118 9.46 7.33 12.22
N VAL A 119 8.82 7.67 11.11
CA VAL A 119 8.83 6.91 9.86
C VAL A 119 9.12 7.84 8.69
N THR A 120 10.01 7.42 7.79
CA THR A 120 10.41 8.18 6.61
C THR A 120 9.90 7.49 5.34
N SER A 121 9.29 8.25 4.44
CA SER A 121 8.80 7.75 3.16
C SER A 121 9.93 7.41 2.17
N ASN A 122 9.58 6.74 1.08
CA ASN A 122 10.33 6.78 -0.17
C ASN A 122 10.14 8.14 -0.87
N GLU A 123 10.85 8.36 -1.99
CA GLU A 123 10.68 9.59 -2.78
C GLU A 123 9.31 9.65 -3.47
N PHE A 124 8.63 10.78 -3.35
CA PHE A 124 7.35 11.05 -4.02
C PHE A 124 7.21 12.55 -4.35
N ILE A 125 6.24 12.91 -5.19
CA ILE A 125 5.88 14.30 -5.47
C ILE A 125 4.70 14.68 -4.56
N PRO A 126 4.84 15.60 -3.60
CA PRO A 126 3.77 15.89 -2.65
C PRO A 126 2.47 16.37 -3.28
N ASN A 127 2.54 17.13 -4.38
CA ASN A 127 1.35 17.63 -5.07
C ASN A 127 0.47 16.55 -5.72
N ASP A 128 0.94 15.31 -5.86
CA ASP A 128 0.12 14.19 -6.35
C ASP A 128 -0.85 13.67 -5.27
N TYR A 129 -0.63 14.08 -4.01
CA TYR A 129 -1.40 13.65 -2.84
C TYR A 129 -2.11 14.83 -2.18
N GLU A 130 -3.31 14.59 -1.65
CA GLU A 130 -4.04 15.64 -0.93
C GLU A 130 -3.57 15.74 0.52
N ILE A 131 -3.45 14.60 1.20
CA ILE A 131 -2.92 14.48 2.55
C ILE A 131 -2.03 13.24 2.66
N ILE A 132 -1.19 13.22 3.69
CA ILE A 132 -0.39 12.08 4.09
C ILE A 132 -0.61 11.79 5.57
N THR A 133 -0.45 10.54 5.99
CA THR A 133 -0.48 10.15 7.40
C THR A 133 0.36 8.89 7.63
N ILE A 134 0.38 8.41 8.87
CA ILE A 134 0.99 7.15 9.24
C ILE A 134 -0.04 6.02 9.01
N GLY A 135 0.39 5.01 8.29
CA GLY A 135 -0.31 3.74 8.17
C GLY A 135 0.55 2.58 8.62
N ALA A 136 -0.05 1.41 8.69
CA ALA A 136 0.64 0.15 8.89
C ALA A 136 0.42 -0.76 7.68
N GLY A 137 1.49 -1.39 7.23
CA GLY A 137 1.42 -2.49 6.29
C GLY A 137 1.09 -3.80 6.99
N VAL A 138 1.04 -4.86 6.19
CA VAL A 138 0.72 -6.21 6.66
C VAL A 138 1.79 -6.74 7.62
N ALA A 139 1.33 -7.14 8.81
CA ALA A 139 2.14 -7.70 9.88
C ALA A 139 2.36 -9.22 9.74
N ASN A 140 3.55 -9.67 9.29
CA ASN A 140 4.00 -11.10 9.27
C ASN A 140 2.87 -12.16 9.09
N GLY A 141 1.89 -11.88 8.23
CA GLY A 141 0.54 -12.40 8.43
C GLY A 141 -0.32 -12.22 7.20
N LYS A 142 -1.38 -13.01 7.18
CA LYS A 142 -2.21 -13.31 6.03
C LYS A 142 -3.10 -12.11 5.71
N LEU A 143 -2.90 -11.45 4.57
CA LEU A 143 -3.98 -10.63 3.99
C LEU A 143 -5.05 -11.62 3.51
N ASP A 144 -6.16 -11.67 4.23
CA ASP A 144 -7.31 -12.47 3.83
C ASP A 144 -8.24 -11.66 2.93
N ASP A 145 -8.77 -12.34 1.91
CA ASP A 145 -9.87 -11.89 1.05
C ASP A 145 -9.60 -10.63 0.20
N VAL A 146 -8.36 -10.45 -0.27
CA VAL A 146 -8.13 -9.49 -1.37
C VAL A 146 -8.61 -10.12 -2.67
N ASN A 147 -9.67 -9.55 -3.22
CA ASN A 147 -10.41 -10.12 -4.34
C ASN A 147 -10.21 -9.27 -5.59
N ILE A 148 -9.78 -9.92 -6.67
CA ILE A 148 -9.36 -9.22 -7.89
C ILE A 148 -10.16 -9.77 -9.08
N ILE A 149 -10.50 -8.89 -10.01
CA ILE A 149 -11.12 -9.23 -11.28
C ILE A 149 -10.18 -8.74 -12.38
N PHE A 150 -9.90 -9.58 -13.37
CA PHE A 150 -9.16 -9.19 -14.57
C PHE A 150 -9.80 -9.81 -15.82
N THR A 151 -9.64 -9.13 -16.96
CA THR A 151 -10.34 -9.38 -18.23
C THR A 151 -9.35 -9.62 -19.37
N PRO A 152 -8.63 -10.77 -19.42
CA PRO A 152 -7.71 -11.08 -20.51
C PRO A 152 -8.47 -11.37 -21.81
N ASN A 153 -8.93 -10.32 -22.49
CA ASN A 153 -9.72 -10.38 -23.72
C ASN A 153 -8.95 -9.80 -24.93
N GLY A 154 -7.70 -9.37 -24.72
CA GLY A 154 -6.85 -8.78 -25.75
C GLY A 154 -7.09 -7.28 -25.98
N ASP A 155 -7.77 -6.61 -25.06
CA ASP A 155 -7.85 -5.15 -25.04
C ASP A 155 -6.64 -4.53 -24.29
N SER A 156 -6.67 -3.22 -24.02
CA SER A 156 -5.56 -2.52 -23.37
C SER A 156 -5.72 -2.39 -21.84
N THR A 157 -6.74 -3.02 -21.25
CA THR A 157 -7.20 -2.80 -19.89
C THR A 157 -7.40 -4.11 -19.12
N ASN A 158 -6.87 -4.18 -17.89
CA ASN A 158 -7.05 -5.33 -16.99
C ASN A 158 -6.69 -6.70 -17.60
N GLU A 159 -5.69 -6.76 -18.48
CA GLU A 159 -5.27 -7.99 -19.16
C GLU A 159 -4.56 -8.99 -18.24
N THR A 160 -4.06 -8.55 -17.08
CA THR A 160 -3.29 -9.39 -16.16
C THR A 160 -3.75 -9.24 -14.71
N LEU A 161 -3.44 -10.24 -13.89
CA LEU A 161 -3.62 -10.17 -12.45
C LEU A 161 -2.56 -9.24 -11.81
N VAL A 162 -2.96 -8.02 -11.48
CA VAL A 162 -2.04 -7.03 -10.89
C VAL A 162 -2.22 -6.95 -9.37
N PHE A 163 -1.13 -7.13 -8.63
CA PHE A 163 -1.03 -6.76 -7.22
C PHE A 163 -0.30 -5.41 -7.11
N GLU A 164 -1.04 -4.33 -6.98
CA GLU A 164 -0.49 -2.97 -6.85
C GLU A 164 0.40 -2.85 -5.60
N GLY A 165 1.65 -2.40 -5.74
CA GLY A 165 2.59 -2.31 -4.63
C GLY A 165 3.36 -3.60 -4.38
N LEU A 166 3.35 -4.54 -5.31
CA LEU A 166 4.23 -5.70 -5.23
C LEU A 166 5.66 -5.32 -5.62
N GLU A 167 5.82 -4.30 -6.47
CA GLU A 167 7.10 -3.80 -7.01
C GLU A 167 8.06 -3.21 -5.97
N GLN A 168 7.54 -2.85 -4.80
CA GLN A 168 8.33 -2.39 -3.65
C GLN A 168 8.98 -3.55 -2.87
N TYR A 169 8.65 -4.80 -3.21
CA TYR A 169 9.28 -6.00 -2.67
C TYR A 169 10.18 -6.66 -3.72
N ASN A 170 11.35 -7.12 -3.31
CA ASN A 170 12.33 -7.73 -4.23
C ASN A 170 12.13 -9.24 -4.46
N LYS A 171 11.28 -9.89 -3.65
CA LYS A 171 10.94 -11.31 -3.77
C LYS A 171 9.44 -11.49 -3.71
N SER A 172 8.90 -12.28 -4.63
CA SER A 172 7.50 -12.68 -4.65
C SER A 172 7.34 -14.11 -5.17
N GLU A 173 6.29 -14.80 -4.78
CA GLU A 173 5.86 -16.10 -5.32
C GLU A 173 4.35 -16.08 -5.45
N LEU A 174 3.82 -16.46 -6.62
CA LEU A 174 2.39 -16.57 -6.84
C LEU A 174 2.04 -18.01 -7.18
N GLU A 175 1.09 -18.57 -6.42
CA GLU A 175 0.44 -19.85 -6.70
C GLU A 175 -1.06 -19.60 -6.91
N VAL A 176 -1.63 -20.13 -7.99
CA VAL A 176 -3.07 -20.02 -8.30
C VAL A 176 -3.67 -21.40 -8.47
N TYR A 177 -4.85 -21.60 -7.91
CA TYR A 177 -5.59 -22.84 -7.84
C TYR A 177 -6.98 -22.67 -8.43
N ASN A 178 -7.50 -23.71 -9.07
CA ASN A 178 -8.92 -23.74 -9.44
C ASN A 178 -9.81 -24.07 -8.22
N ARG A 179 -11.13 -24.05 -8.41
CA ARG A 179 -12.12 -24.34 -7.35
C ARG A 179 -12.01 -25.72 -6.69
N TRP A 180 -11.27 -26.66 -7.29
CA TRP A 180 -11.04 -28.00 -6.74
C TRP A 180 -9.69 -28.11 -6.02
N GLY A 181 -8.95 -27.01 -5.88
CA GLY A 181 -7.64 -26.98 -5.23
C GLY A 181 -6.49 -27.45 -6.12
N ASN A 182 -6.71 -27.67 -7.41
CA ASN A 182 -5.62 -28.02 -8.33
C ASN A 182 -4.81 -26.78 -8.68
N LEU A 183 -3.48 -26.85 -8.54
CA LEU A 183 -2.55 -25.80 -8.95
C LEU A 183 -2.57 -25.62 -10.47
N VAL A 184 -2.97 -24.43 -10.92
CA VAL A 184 -3.06 -24.08 -12.36
C VAL A 184 -1.96 -23.11 -12.79
N TYR A 185 -1.39 -22.34 -11.88
CA TYR A 185 -0.29 -21.44 -12.17
C TYR A 185 0.65 -21.35 -10.97
N LYS A 186 1.96 -21.32 -11.24
CA LYS A 186 2.99 -21.06 -10.25
C LYS A 186 4.14 -20.29 -10.86
N THR A 187 4.63 -19.30 -10.13
CA THR A 187 5.86 -18.57 -10.49
C THR A 187 6.64 -18.15 -9.25
N THR A 188 7.94 -17.99 -9.44
CA THR A 188 8.84 -17.30 -8.52
C THR A 188 9.22 -15.97 -9.16
N ASP A 189 9.24 -14.91 -8.38
CA ASP A 189 9.43 -13.52 -8.83
C ASP A 189 8.32 -13.03 -9.77
N TYR A 190 7.08 -13.03 -9.26
CA TYR A 190 5.90 -12.59 -10.02
C TYR A 190 5.98 -11.12 -10.43
N LYS A 191 5.69 -10.84 -11.71
CA LYS A 191 5.85 -9.51 -12.33
C LYS A 191 4.53 -8.84 -12.72
N ASN A 192 3.41 -9.22 -12.08
CA ASN A 192 2.08 -8.71 -12.43
C ASN A 192 1.69 -9.00 -13.90
N ASP A 193 2.14 -10.13 -14.43
CA ASP A 193 2.10 -10.48 -15.85
C ASP A 193 1.24 -11.72 -16.18
N TRP A 194 0.57 -12.31 -15.18
CA TRP A 194 -0.27 -13.49 -15.42
C TRP A 194 -1.60 -13.10 -16.07
N ASN A 195 -1.84 -13.63 -17.27
CA ASN A 195 -3.03 -13.38 -18.10
C ASN A 195 -4.05 -14.53 -18.08
N GLY A 196 -4.03 -15.37 -17.03
CA GLY A 196 -4.99 -16.47 -16.91
C GLY A 196 -4.64 -17.72 -17.73
N LYS A 197 -3.39 -17.89 -18.17
CA LYS A 197 -2.91 -19.14 -18.80
C LYS A 197 -2.40 -20.14 -17.78
N SER A 198 -2.67 -21.43 -18.02
CA SER A 198 -2.16 -22.49 -17.17
C SER A 198 -0.67 -22.74 -17.39
N SER A 199 0.09 -22.86 -16.30
CA SER A 199 1.47 -23.39 -16.27
C SER A 199 1.60 -24.66 -15.42
N GLY A 200 0.48 -25.18 -14.88
CA GLY A 200 0.46 -26.36 -14.01
C GLY A 200 0.67 -27.68 -14.77
N ARG A 201 1.39 -28.64 -14.16
CA ARG A 201 1.61 -29.99 -14.72
C ARG A 201 0.33 -30.82 -14.93
N ALA A 202 -0.79 -30.41 -14.32
CA ALA A 202 -2.08 -31.10 -14.37
C ALA A 202 -3.01 -30.64 -15.51
N THR A 203 -2.61 -29.64 -16.30
CA THR A 203 -3.34 -29.29 -17.53
C THR A 203 -2.81 -30.09 -18.70
N ILE A 204 -3.73 -30.72 -19.45
CA ILE A 204 -3.43 -31.57 -20.61
C ILE A 204 -2.58 -30.81 -21.65
N ASN A 205 -2.66 -29.48 -21.71
CA ASN A 205 -1.71 -28.62 -22.40
C ASN A 205 -1.24 -27.48 -21.48
N ALA A 206 0.08 -27.33 -21.31
CA ALA A 206 0.65 -26.10 -20.79
C ALA A 206 0.42 -24.98 -21.83
N ASN A 207 0.02 -23.78 -21.39
CA ASN A 207 -0.34 -22.59 -22.20
C ASN A 207 -1.79 -22.48 -22.71
N ASP A 208 -2.70 -23.37 -22.30
CA ASP A 208 -4.14 -23.15 -22.57
C ASP A 208 -4.72 -22.07 -21.66
N ASP A 209 -5.62 -21.28 -22.24
CA ASP A 209 -6.43 -20.28 -21.54
C ASP A 209 -7.33 -20.97 -20.51
N LEU A 210 -7.21 -20.57 -19.24
CA LEU A 210 -8.07 -21.10 -18.19
C LEU A 210 -9.52 -20.64 -18.42
N PRO A 211 -10.54 -21.47 -18.16
CA PRO A 211 -11.94 -21.07 -18.29
C PRO A 211 -12.30 -19.82 -17.47
N VAL A 212 -13.34 -19.10 -17.91
CA VAL A 212 -13.98 -18.05 -17.10
C VAL A 212 -14.45 -18.64 -15.77
N GLY A 213 -14.18 -17.94 -14.67
CA GLY A 213 -14.60 -18.37 -13.35
C GLY A 213 -13.69 -17.90 -12.23
N THR A 214 -14.04 -18.34 -11.02
CA THR A 214 -13.30 -18.04 -9.79
C THR A 214 -12.16 -19.02 -9.56
N TYR A 215 -11.00 -18.46 -9.27
CA TYR A 215 -9.77 -19.12 -8.88
C TYR A 215 -9.35 -18.58 -7.51
N PHE A 216 -8.43 -19.28 -6.85
CA PHE A 216 -7.91 -18.91 -5.54
C PHE A 216 -6.40 -18.75 -5.64
N TYR A 217 -5.83 -17.76 -4.97
CA TYR A 217 -4.38 -17.55 -5.03
C TYR A 217 -3.75 -17.52 -3.64
N THR A 218 -2.45 -17.81 -3.61
CA THR A 218 -1.54 -17.49 -2.52
C THR A 218 -0.37 -16.71 -3.10
N LEU A 219 -0.22 -15.46 -2.66
CA LEU A 219 0.90 -14.59 -3.00
C LEU A 219 1.80 -14.47 -1.77
N LYS A 220 3.06 -14.90 -1.87
CA LYS A 220 4.07 -14.68 -0.84
C LYS A 220 5.03 -13.60 -1.31
N PHE A 221 5.50 -12.72 -0.43
CA PHE A 221 6.37 -11.61 -0.80
C PHE A 221 7.18 -11.06 0.38
N GLY A 222 8.25 -10.31 0.12
CA GLY A 222 9.05 -9.63 1.15
C GLY A 222 10.39 -9.08 0.63
N ASN A 223 11.14 -8.39 1.51
CA ASN A 223 12.40 -7.71 1.18
C ASN A 223 13.66 -8.56 1.36
N ASP A 224 13.67 -9.53 2.27
CA ASP A 224 14.83 -10.40 2.52
C ASP A 224 14.45 -11.88 2.51
N SER A 225 13.28 -12.18 3.07
CA SER A 225 12.59 -13.48 3.04
C SER A 225 11.13 -13.25 2.65
N LEU A 226 10.46 -14.25 2.07
CA LEU A 226 9.02 -14.24 1.75
C LEU A 226 8.16 -14.24 3.03
N SER A 227 8.31 -13.21 3.86
CA SER A 227 7.76 -13.11 5.21
C SER A 227 6.28 -12.74 5.24
N LYS A 228 5.73 -12.26 4.12
CA LYS A 228 4.33 -11.88 3.98
C LYS A 228 3.61 -12.87 3.09
N THR A 229 2.35 -13.13 3.41
CA THR A 229 1.46 -13.98 2.61
C THR A 229 0.12 -13.30 2.44
N GLN A 230 -0.43 -13.32 1.23
CA GLN A 230 -1.77 -12.85 0.90
C GLN A 230 -2.53 -13.98 0.22
N LYS A 231 -3.81 -14.11 0.56
CA LYS A 231 -4.72 -15.08 -0.04
C LYS A 231 -6.03 -14.40 -0.40
N GLY A 232 -6.70 -14.93 -1.40
CA GLY A 232 -8.00 -14.44 -1.81
C GLY A 232 -8.48 -15.18 -3.04
N TRP A 233 -9.54 -14.67 -3.64
CA TRP A 233 -10.01 -15.16 -4.93
C TRP A 233 -9.70 -14.18 -6.06
N VAL A 234 -9.57 -14.73 -7.24
CA VAL A 234 -9.47 -13.97 -8.49
C VAL A 234 -10.53 -14.48 -9.44
N TYR A 235 -11.25 -13.57 -10.09
CA TYR A 235 -12.22 -13.92 -11.12
C TYR A 235 -11.66 -13.57 -12.49
N ILE A 236 -11.58 -14.58 -13.36
CA ILE A 236 -11.19 -14.42 -14.77
C ILE A 236 -12.46 -14.18 -15.58
N GLN A 237 -12.52 -13.06 -16.28
CA GLN A 237 -13.56 -12.74 -17.27
C GLN A 237 -12.91 -12.59 -18.66
N ARG A 238 -13.65 -12.81 -19.75
CA ARG A 238 -13.20 -12.48 -21.11
C ARG A 238 -14.31 -11.79 -21.87
#